data_AF-A0A967MYT7-F1
#
_entry.id   AF-A0A967MYT7-F1
#
_cell.length_a   1.000
_cell.length_b   1.000
_cell.length_c   1.000
_cell.angle_alpha   90.00
_cell.angle_beta   90.00
_cell.angle_gamma   90.00
#
_symmetry.space_group_name_H-M   'P 1'
#
loop_
_entity.id
_entity.type
_entity.pdbx_description
1 polymer ?
#
loop_
_entity_poly.entity_id
_entity_poly.type
_entity_poly.pdbx_seq_one_letter_code
_entity_poly.pdbx_strand_id
1 'polypeptide(L)'
;GGLAYGFINVLLFLHFQPWSTLDGVLNWGDNLFGRFGIGIDGALSPLLRSGSVINIGLIMGAFLAALLAGQFGIRVGPGRELIKGLGGGLLMGVGAVLVRGCNIGGFFSGTSSLGLHGVTMALGLAFGAFLGVRYLMWEMEHASATGANSKSWLHNARIQPYVGGVILIALLAGAISYARQGYNSLSVILLFGILLGVVSQRSRVCFVAAFRDPFLTGKGSHTKAMLLGLVVSMIGIALVKYVAFDNLDDTVVYAFVRPTFWLGSL
;
A
#
# COMPACT_ATOMS: atom_id res chain seq x y z
N GLY A 1 -9.31 7.73 -10.03
CA GLY A 1 -8.65 6.68 -9.24
C GLY A 1 -7.17 6.61 -9.58
N GLY A 2 -6.80 5.85 -10.62
CA GLY A 2 -5.39 5.63 -10.97
C GLY A 2 -4.55 6.89 -11.21
N LEU A 3 -5.11 7.92 -11.86
CA LEU A 3 -4.45 9.23 -12.03
C LEU A 3 -4.06 9.88 -10.69
N ALA A 4 -4.94 9.82 -9.68
CA ALA A 4 -4.67 10.39 -8.37
C ALA A 4 -3.52 9.66 -7.67
N TYR A 5 -3.44 8.33 -7.82
CA TYR A 5 -2.30 7.56 -7.30
C TYR A 5 -0.99 7.92 -7.98
N GLY A 6 -1.00 8.02 -9.31
CA GLY A 6 0.20 8.41 -10.06
C GLY A 6 0.70 9.79 -9.64
N PHE A 7 -0.21 10.75 -9.51
CA PHE A 7 0.12 12.10 -9.08
C PHE A 7 0.64 12.15 -7.64
N ILE A 8 -0.03 11.49 -6.69
CA ILE A 8 0.42 11.46 -5.29
C ILE A 8 1.78 10.76 -5.16
N ASN A 9 2.02 9.70 -5.95
CA ASN A 9 3.31 9.02 -5.96
C ASN A 9 4.45 9.94 -6.42
N VAL A 10 4.21 10.77 -7.45
CA VAL A 10 5.18 11.77 -7.92
C VAL A 10 5.46 12.81 -6.83
N LEU A 11 4.43 13.29 -6.13
CA LEU A 11 4.60 14.25 -5.03
C LEU A 11 5.38 13.66 -3.85
N LEU A 12 5.13 12.40 -3.50
CA LEU A 12 5.87 11.66 -2.47
C LEU A 12 7.33 11.46 -2.87
N PHE A 13 7.58 11.13 -4.14
CA PHE A 13 8.92 10.99 -4.69
C PHE A 13 9.69 12.31 -4.65
N LEU A 14 9.04 13.44 -4.89
CA LEU A 14 9.65 14.77 -4.84
C LEU A 14 10.07 15.18 -3.42
N HIS A 15 9.31 14.77 -2.41
CA HIS A 15 9.56 15.21 -1.03
C HIS A 15 10.45 14.27 -0.23
N PHE A 16 10.31 12.94 -0.35
CA PHE A 16 10.99 12.01 0.56
C PHE A 16 11.40 10.69 -0.06
N GLN A 17 10.42 9.87 -0.44
CA GLN A 17 10.66 8.51 -0.89
C GLN A 17 9.47 8.03 -1.71
N PRO A 18 9.68 7.13 -2.68
CA PRO A 18 8.57 6.47 -3.38
C PRO A 18 7.66 5.77 -2.38
N TRP A 19 6.37 5.72 -2.69
CA TRP A 19 5.41 5.08 -1.81
C TRP A 19 5.72 3.58 -1.69
N SER A 20 5.92 3.11 -0.46
CA SER A 20 6.15 1.70 -0.08
C SER A 20 5.40 1.40 1.21
N THR A 21 4.83 0.19 1.31
CA THR A 21 4.17 -0.29 2.53
C THR A 21 4.98 -1.35 3.27
N LEU A 22 5.91 -2.02 2.58
CA LEU A 22 6.71 -3.10 3.14
C LEU A 22 7.61 -2.62 4.28
N ASP A 23 8.26 -1.47 4.10
CA ASP A 23 9.22 -0.92 5.07
C ASP A 23 8.60 -0.65 6.44
N GLY A 24 7.34 -0.19 6.46
CA GLY A 24 6.61 0.02 7.71
C GLY A 24 6.21 -1.30 8.37
N VAL A 25 5.77 -2.30 7.59
CA VAL A 25 5.36 -3.61 8.12
C VAL A 25 6.56 -4.38 8.68
N LEU A 26 7.71 -4.35 8.00
CA LEU A 26 8.95 -4.92 8.51
C LEU A 26 9.36 -4.28 9.83
N ASN A 27 9.30 -2.94 9.92
CA ASN A 27 9.60 -2.24 11.16
C ASN A 27 8.65 -2.60 12.32
N TRP A 28 7.37 -2.84 12.04
CA TRP A 28 6.44 -3.35 13.05
C TRP A 28 6.79 -4.77 13.49
N GLY A 29 7.18 -5.62 12.54
CA GLY A 29 7.70 -6.97 12.81
C GLY A 29 8.93 -6.92 13.70
N ASP A 30 9.94 -6.14 13.35
CA ASP A 30 11.19 -6.01 14.11
C ASP A 30 10.93 -5.51 15.54
N ASN A 31 10.06 -4.53 15.71
CA ASN A 31 9.67 -4.03 17.04
C ASN A 31 8.84 -5.06 17.84
N LEU A 32 8.03 -5.89 17.16
CA LEU A 32 7.24 -6.92 17.82
C LEU A 32 8.13 -8.09 18.26
N PHE A 33 8.96 -8.62 17.37
CA PHE A 33 9.84 -9.74 17.67
C PHE A 33 10.99 -9.34 18.61
N GLY A 34 11.48 -8.09 18.51
CA GLY A 34 12.46 -7.53 19.44
C GLY A 34 11.98 -7.53 20.90
N ARG A 35 10.66 -7.40 21.15
CA ARG A 35 10.10 -7.55 22.51
C ARG A 35 10.20 -8.98 23.07
N PHE A 36 10.32 -9.96 22.19
CA PHE A 36 10.50 -11.37 22.53
C PHE A 36 11.97 -11.81 22.47
N GLY A 37 12.92 -10.88 22.28
CA GLY A 37 14.34 -11.18 22.16
C GLY A 37 14.73 -11.91 20.87
N ILE A 38 13.88 -11.86 19.85
CA ILE A 38 14.08 -12.50 18.55
C ILE A 38 14.17 -11.38 17.52
N GLY A 39 15.32 -11.16 16.89
CA GLY A 39 15.47 -10.15 15.83
C GLY A 39 16.64 -9.20 16.04
N ILE A 40 16.56 -8.05 15.38
CA ILE A 40 17.64 -7.05 15.33
C ILE A 40 17.48 -6.09 16.51
N ASP A 41 18.45 -6.09 17.43
CA ASP A 41 18.48 -5.14 18.56
C ASP A 41 18.69 -3.71 18.02
N GLY A 42 17.78 -2.78 18.38
CA GLY A 42 17.87 -1.37 17.98
C GLY A 42 16.93 -0.92 16.86
N ALA A 43 15.84 -1.65 16.60
CA ALA A 43 14.81 -1.21 15.65
C ALA A 43 14.25 0.18 16.04
N LEU A 44 14.24 1.11 15.07
CA LEU A 44 13.68 2.44 15.27
C LEU A 44 12.20 2.34 15.66
N SER A 45 11.73 3.22 16.54
CA SER A 45 10.33 3.19 16.97
C SER A 45 9.36 3.32 15.78
N PRO A 46 8.21 2.64 15.79
CA PRO A 46 7.24 2.70 14.69
C PRO A 46 6.74 4.11 14.38
N LEU A 47 6.78 5.02 15.35
CA LEU A 47 6.33 6.40 15.17
C LEU A 47 7.39 7.29 14.52
N LEU A 48 8.65 6.88 14.53
CA LEU A 48 9.76 7.63 13.93
C LEU A 48 10.17 7.08 12.56
N ARG A 49 9.81 5.84 12.23
CA ARG A 49 10.10 5.24 10.92
C ARG A 49 9.13 5.78 9.86
N SER A 50 9.66 6.44 8.84
CA SER A 50 8.90 7.04 7.75
C SER A 50 7.92 6.07 7.04
N GLY A 51 8.38 4.86 6.72
CA GLY A 51 7.53 3.80 6.14
C GLY A 51 6.39 3.33 7.06
N SER A 52 6.57 3.39 8.37
CA SER A 52 5.51 3.08 9.33
C SER A 52 4.50 4.24 9.43
N VAL A 53 4.98 5.49 9.48
CA VAL A 53 4.12 6.68 9.54
C VAL A 53 3.19 6.79 8.34
N ILE A 54 3.68 6.52 7.11
CA ILE A 54 2.82 6.49 5.92
C ILE A 54 1.80 5.35 5.96
N ASN A 55 2.15 4.18 6.50
CA ASN A 55 1.22 3.06 6.68
C ASN A 55 0.12 3.39 7.69
N ILE A 56 0.48 3.99 8.83
CA ILE A 56 -0.49 4.46 9.83
C ILE A 56 -1.42 5.49 9.19
N GLY A 57 -0.85 6.48 8.49
CA GLY A 57 -1.63 7.48 7.77
C GLY A 57 -2.59 6.86 6.75
N LEU A 58 -2.14 5.86 5.99
CA LEU A 58 -2.96 5.17 4.99
C LEU A 58 -4.10 4.37 5.61
N ILE A 59 -3.83 3.58 6.65
CA ILE A 59 -4.86 2.80 7.35
C ILE A 59 -5.89 3.73 8.00
N MET A 60 -5.41 4.75 8.73
CA MET A 60 -6.26 5.71 9.41
C MET A 60 -7.03 6.60 8.44
N GLY A 61 -6.44 6.99 7.31
CA GLY A 61 -7.10 7.74 6.25
C GLY A 61 -8.20 6.95 5.55
N ALA A 62 -7.98 5.66 5.29
CA ALA A 62 -9.00 4.77 4.74
C ALA A 62 -10.14 4.56 5.74
N PHE A 63 -9.81 4.36 7.02
CA PHE A 63 -10.79 4.23 8.10
C PHE A 63 -11.62 5.50 8.28
N LEU A 64 -10.96 6.67 8.30
CA LEU A 64 -11.60 7.97 8.33
C LEU A 64 -12.59 8.14 7.18
N ALA A 65 -12.17 7.84 5.95
CA ALA A 65 -13.02 7.98 4.78
C ALA A 65 -14.22 7.02 4.80
N ALA A 66 -14.05 5.81 5.34
CA ALA A 66 -15.13 4.86 5.55
C ALA A 66 -16.16 5.33 6.59
N LEU A 67 -15.70 5.95 7.69
CA LEU A 67 -16.55 6.52 8.73
C LEU A 67 -17.32 7.76 8.22
N LEU A 68 -16.64 8.68 7.54
CA LEU A 68 -17.28 9.86 6.94
C LEU A 68 -18.31 9.49 5.87
N ALA A 69 -18.11 8.36 5.17
CA ALA A 69 -19.08 7.85 4.21
C ALA A 69 -20.25 7.09 4.87
N GLY A 70 -20.23 6.85 6.19
CA GLY A 70 -21.24 6.03 6.87
C GLY A 70 -21.25 4.56 6.42
N GLN A 71 -20.13 4.07 5.86
CA GLN A 71 -20.01 2.74 5.25
C GLN A 71 -19.23 1.76 6.11
N PHE A 72 -18.78 2.17 7.30
CA PHE A 72 -18.03 1.29 8.17
C PHE A 72 -18.97 0.21 8.77
N GLY A 73 -18.48 -1.02 8.81
CA GLY A 73 -19.19 -2.14 9.41
C GLY A 73 -18.27 -3.34 9.49
N ILE A 74 -18.22 -3.98 10.66
CA ILE A 74 -17.36 -5.14 10.90
C ILE A 74 -18.08 -6.36 10.34
N ARG A 75 -17.43 -7.02 9.38
CA ARG A 75 -17.95 -8.22 8.69
C ARG A 75 -16.96 -9.35 8.90
N VAL A 76 -17.38 -10.37 9.62
CA VAL A 76 -16.58 -11.59 9.80
C VAL A 76 -17.06 -12.62 8.79
N GLY A 77 -16.11 -13.21 8.06
CA GLY A 77 -16.37 -14.30 7.12
C GLY A 77 -16.51 -15.66 7.83
N PRO A 78 -17.01 -16.70 7.14
CA PRO A 78 -17.08 -18.04 7.69
C PRO A 78 -15.66 -18.60 7.94
N GLY A 79 -15.50 -19.49 8.92
CA GLY A 79 -14.19 -19.93 9.40
C GLY A 79 -13.26 -20.50 8.30
N ARG A 80 -13.81 -21.18 7.29
CA ARG A 80 -13.04 -21.69 6.14
C ARG A 80 -12.37 -20.57 5.35
N GLU A 81 -13.07 -19.48 5.10
CA GLU A 81 -12.54 -18.32 4.37
C GLU A 81 -11.50 -17.56 5.21
N LEU A 82 -11.65 -17.56 6.54
CA LEU A 82 -10.65 -16.99 7.44
C LEU A 82 -9.32 -17.77 7.40
N ILE A 83 -9.38 -19.11 7.44
CA ILE A 83 -8.18 -19.96 7.36
C ILE A 83 -7.48 -19.80 6.01
N LYS A 84 -8.23 -19.77 4.91
CA LYS A 84 -7.66 -19.49 3.59
C LYS A 84 -7.04 -18.08 3.51
N GLY A 85 -7.72 -17.09 4.08
CA GLY A 85 -7.22 -15.72 4.16
C GLY A 85 -5.89 -15.65 4.93
N LEU A 86 -5.77 -16.39 6.03
CA LEU A 86 -4.53 -16.53 6.78
C LEU A 86 -3.42 -17.18 5.93
N GLY A 87 -3.72 -18.28 5.25
CA GLY A 87 -2.78 -18.96 4.36
C GLY A 87 -2.29 -18.07 3.21
N GLY A 88 -3.21 -17.34 2.56
CA GLY A 88 -2.88 -16.38 1.52
C GLY A 88 -2.05 -15.19 2.05
N GLY A 89 -2.36 -14.70 3.25
CA GLY A 89 -1.60 -13.64 3.92
C GLY A 89 -0.16 -14.04 4.24
N LEU A 90 0.04 -15.27 4.75
CA LEU A 90 1.37 -15.82 4.99
C LEU A 90 2.17 -15.92 3.69
N LEU A 91 1.58 -16.46 2.62
CA LEU A 91 2.23 -16.60 1.33
C LEU A 91 2.59 -15.24 0.71
N MET A 92 1.69 -14.25 0.82
CA MET A 92 1.94 -12.87 0.40
C MET A 92 3.08 -12.23 1.20
N GLY A 93 3.16 -12.48 2.51
CA GLY A 93 4.24 -12.01 3.38
C GLY A 93 5.60 -12.61 3.00
N VAL A 94 5.67 -13.94 2.84
CA VAL A 94 6.89 -14.63 2.41
C VAL A 94 7.37 -14.10 1.05
N GLY A 95 6.45 -13.95 0.08
CA GLY A 95 6.78 -13.38 -1.23
C GLY A 95 7.30 -11.94 -1.15
N ALA A 96 6.69 -11.11 -0.31
CA ALA A 96 7.09 -9.72 -0.14
C ALA A 96 8.50 -9.57 0.46
N VAL A 97 8.88 -10.47 1.38
CA VAL A 97 10.24 -10.51 1.96
C VAL A 97 11.26 -10.99 0.94
N LEU A 98 10.96 -12.06 0.19
CA LEU A 98 11.87 -12.61 -0.83
C LEU A 98 12.19 -11.62 -1.94
N VAL A 99 11.20 -10.85 -2.38
CA VAL A 99 11.36 -9.83 -3.42
C VAL A 99 11.82 -8.48 -2.84
N ARG A 100 11.83 -8.33 -1.51
CA ARG A 100 12.01 -7.05 -0.80
C ARG A 100 11.12 -5.93 -1.37
N GLY A 101 9.87 -6.28 -1.75
CA GLY A 101 8.96 -5.37 -2.41
C GLY A 101 7.49 -5.69 -2.14
N CYS A 102 6.64 -4.68 -2.31
CA CYS A 102 5.18 -4.84 -2.30
C CYS A 102 4.60 -4.41 -3.66
N ASN A 103 3.32 -4.72 -3.92
CA ASN A 103 2.65 -4.35 -5.19
C ASN A 103 2.72 -2.85 -5.51
N ILE A 104 2.82 -2.03 -4.48
CA ILE A 104 2.91 -0.58 -4.61
C ILE A 104 4.36 -0.14 -4.80
N GLY A 105 5.25 -0.45 -3.85
CA GLY A 105 6.64 0.00 -3.89
C GLY A 105 7.47 -0.74 -4.94
N GLY A 106 7.42 -2.07 -4.95
CA GLY A 106 8.23 -2.90 -5.84
C GLY A 106 7.72 -2.87 -7.29
N PHE A 107 6.41 -3.01 -7.49
CA PHE A 107 5.83 -2.99 -8.83
C PHE A 107 5.54 -1.55 -9.30
N PHE A 108 4.61 -0.82 -8.67
CA PHE A 108 4.14 0.46 -9.21
C PHE A 108 5.21 1.55 -9.20
N SER A 109 5.80 1.83 -8.03
CA SER A 109 6.85 2.83 -7.87
C SER A 109 8.13 2.41 -8.59
N GLY A 110 8.57 1.15 -8.45
CA GLY A 110 9.73 0.60 -9.14
C GLY A 110 9.65 0.69 -10.67
N THR A 111 8.51 0.32 -11.26
CA THR A 111 8.29 0.44 -12.72
C THR A 111 8.22 1.90 -13.16
N SER A 112 7.57 2.76 -12.36
CA SER A 112 7.48 4.20 -12.66
C SER A 112 8.85 4.89 -12.66
N SER A 113 9.78 4.40 -11.83
CA SER A 113 11.16 4.89 -11.79
C SER A 113 12.05 4.33 -12.90
N LEU A 114 11.49 3.59 -13.88
CA LEU A 114 12.20 2.84 -14.94
C LEU A 114 13.10 1.71 -14.43
N GLY A 115 12.82 1.16 -13.24
CA GLY A 115 13.55 0.02 -12.69
C GLY A 115 13.12 -1.31 -13.31
N LEU A 116 14.09 -2.12 -13.78
CA LEU A 116 13.80 -3.43 -14.39
C LEU A 116 13.14 -4.41 -13.39
N HIS A 117 13.45 -4.29 -12.10
CA HIS A 117 12.85 -5.10 -11.03
C HIS A 117 11.33 -4.93 -10.91
N GLY A 118 10.79 -3.76 -11.26
CA GLY A 118 9.35 -3.52 -11.21
C GLY A 118 8.61 -4.31 -12.28
N VAL A 119 9.17 -4.37 -13.49
CA VAL A 119 8.61 -5.13 -14.61
C VAL A 119 8.70 -6.64 -14.35
N THR A 120 9.82 -7.13 -13.81
CA THR A 120 9.95 -8.55 -13.46
C THR A 120 8.98 -8.94 -12.34
N MET A 121 8.79 -8.07 -11.34
CA MET A 121 7.76 -8.26 -10.32
C MET A 121 6.35 -8.30 -10.93
N ALA A 122 6.06 -7.45 -11.93
CA ALA A 122 4.78 -7.45 -12.64
C ALA A 122 4.48 -8.81 -13.28
N LEU A 123 5.48 -9.44 -13.91
CA LEU A 123 5.35 -10.76 -14.53
C LEU A 123 5.07 -11.84 -13.48
N GLY A 124 5.79 -11.79 -12.35
CA GLY A 124 5.55 -12.70 -11.21
C GLY A 124 4.14 -12.53 -10.63
N LEU A 125 3.68 -11.30 -10.46
CA LEU A 125 2.32 -10.99 -9.99
C LEU A 125 1.25 -11.46 -10.98
N ALA A 126 1.46 -11.27 -12.28
CA ALA A 126 0.55 -11.76 -13.32
C ALA A 126 0.46 -13.29 -13.33
N PHE A 127 1.60 -13.98 -13.23
CA PHE A 127 1.64 -15.44 -13.15
C PHE A 127 0.98 -15.97 -11.87
N GLY A 128 1.29 -15.36 -10.71
CA GLY A 128 0.66 -15.72 -9.44
C GLY A 128 -0.85 -15.46 -9.44
N ALA A 129 -1.30 -14.34 -10.02
CA ALA A 129 -2.72 -14.05 -10.18
C ALA A 129 -3.41 -15.06 -11.10
N PHE A 130 -2.77 -15.48 -12.20
CA PHE A 130 -3.29 -16.52 -13.09
C PHE A 130 -3.50 -17.85 -12.35
N LEU A 131 -2.48 -18.33 -11.62
CA LEU A 131 -2.59 -19.55 -10.82
C LEU A 131 -3.65 -19.43 -9.71
N GLY A 132 -3.67 -18.30 -9.01
CA GLY A 132 -4.65 -18.05 -7.95
C GLY A 132 -6.10 -18.01 -8.47
N VAL A 133 -6.32 -17.44 -9.65
CA VAL A 133 -7.64 -17.43 -10.31
C VAL A 133 -8.04 -18.85 -10.73
N ARG A 134 -7.13 -19.63 -11.30
CA ARG A 134 -7.40 -21.04 -11.67
C ARG A 134 -7.76 -21.88 -10.45
N TYR A 135 -7.01 -21.74 -9.36
CA TYR A 135 -7.32 -22.41 -8.10
C TYR A 135 -8.67 -21.97 -7.54
N LEU A 136 -8.95 -20.66 -7.52
CA LEU A 136 -10.24 -20.13 -7.04
C LEU A 136 -11.42 -20.66 -7.86
N MET A 137 -11.30 -20.73 -9.19
CA MET A 137 -12.36 -21.27 -10.06
C MET A 137 -12.56 -22.78 -9.83
N TRP A 138 -11.48 -23.56 -9.76
CA TRP A 138 -11.54 -24.97 -9.42
C TRP A 138 -12.24 -25.20 -8.07
N GLU A 139 -11.95 -24.34 -7.10
CA GLU A 139 -12.56 -24.43 -5.78
C GLU A 139 -14.07 -24.10 -5.81
N MET A 140 -14.47 -23.06 -6.54
CA MET A 140 -15.90 -22.71 -6.67
C MET A 140 -16.71 -23.81 -7.38
N GLU A 141 -16.08 -24.61 -8.23
CA GLU A 141 -16.72 -25.78 -8.87
C GLU A 141 -16.89 -26.97 -7.92
N HIS A 142 -15.92 -27.22 -7.03
CA HIS A 142 -15.90 -28.42 -6.17
C HIS A 142 -16.41 -28.18 -4.75
N ALA A 143 -16.37 -26.95 -4.27
CA ALA A 143 -16.82 -26.60 -2.92
C ALA A 143 -18.15 -25.84 -2.97
N SER A 144 -19.17 -26.37 -2.30
CA SER A 144 -20.43 -25.66 -2.10
C SER A 144 -20.17 -24.36 -1.33
N ALA A 145 -20.60 -23.23 -1.91
CA ALA A 145 -20.53 -21.93 -1.27
C ALA A 145 -21.21 -22.00 0.11
N THR A 146 -20.42 -21.97 1.17
CA THR A 146 -20.96 -21.90 2.52
C THR A 146 -21.56 -20.51 2.67
N GLY A 147 -22.90 -20.41 2.63
CA GLY A 147 -23.62 -19.14 2.70
C GLY A 147 -23.18 -18.35 3.93
N ALA A 148 -22.36 -17.33 3.70
CA ALA A 148 -21.88 -16.46 4.76
C ALA A 148 -22.99 -15.45 5.10
N ASN A 149 -23.74 -15.74 6.16
CA ASN A 149 -24.66 -14.78 6.75
C ASN A 149 -23.85 -13.75 7.56
N SER A 150 -23.12 -12.88 6.87
CA SER A 150 -22.26 -11.89 7.51
C SER A 150 -23.13 -10.77 8.07
N LYS A 151 -23.67 -10.98 9.27
CA LYS A 151 -24.29 -9.91 10.06
C LYS A 151 -23.23 -8.85 10.33
N SER A 152 -23.44 -7.63 9.85
CA SER A 152 -22.50 -6.54 10.14
C SER A 152 -22.68 -6.09 11.58
N TRP A 153 -21.66 -6.31 12.40
CA TRP A 153 -21.60 -5.76 13.75
C TRP A 153 -21.14 -4.29 13.65
N LEU A 154 -21.75 -3.38 14.41
CA LEU A 154 -21.45 -1.92 14.44
C LEU A 154 -21.83 -1.04 13.23
N HIS A 155 -22.94 -1.32 12.53
CA HIS A 155 -23.44 -0.38 11.52
C HIS A 155 -24.39 0.67 12.13
N ASN A 156 -23.85 1.85 12.49
CA ASN A 156 -24.65 3.00 12.89
C ASN A 156 -24.28 4.23 12.03
N ALA A 157 -24.93 4.35 10.88
CA ALA A 157 -24.64 5.38 9.89
C ALA A 157 -24.77 6.83 10.40
N ARG A 158 -25.52 7.06 11.50
CA ARG A 158 -25.75 8.41 12.04
C ARG A 158 -24.59 8.93 12.88
N ILE A 159 -23.92 8.06 13.64
CA ILE A 159 -22.83 8.44 14.56
C ILE A 159 -21.46 8.37 13.86
N GLN A 160 -21.33 7.49 12.86
CA GLN A 160 -20.09 7.30 12.09
C GLN A 160 -19.45 8.59 11.54
N PRO A 161 -20.18 9.56 10.93
CA PRO A 161 -19.53 10.77 10.42
C PRO A 161 -18.97 11.67 11.53
N TYR A 162 -19.60 11.72 12.71
CA TYR A 162 -19.08 12.48 13.85
C TYR A 162 -17.78 11.88 14.39
N VAL A 163 -17.74 10.55 14.53
CA VAL A 163 -16.52 9.82 14.92
C VAL A 163 -15.41 10.05 13.89
N GLY A 164 -15.75 10.03 12.60
CA GLY A 164 -14.83 10.40 11.52
C GLY A 164 -14.27 11.81 11.70
N GLY A 165 -15.12 12.80 11.98
CA GLY A 165 -14.69 14.18 12.25
C GLY A 165 -13.69 14.28 13.41
N VAL A 166 -13.94 13.59 14.51
CA VAL A 166 -13.02 13.55 15.67
C VAL A 166 -11.68 12.91 15.29
N ILE A 167 -11.69 11.82 14.53
CA ILE A 167 -10.46 11.16 14.07
C ILE A 167 -9.66 12.06 13.12
N LEU A 168 -10.32 12.80 12.22
CA LEU A 168 -9.64 13.76 11.35
C LEU A 168 -8.91 14.83 12.18
N ILE A 169 -9.58 15.40 13.18
CA ILE A 169 -8.97 16.39 14.08
C ILE A 169 -7.77 15.77 14.83
N ALA A 170 -7.91 14.55 15.33
CA ALA A 170 -6.83 13.85 16.02
C ALA A 170 -5.60 13.59 15.10
N LEU A 171 -5.84 13.19 13.85
CA LEU A 171 -4.78 12.97 12.87
C LEU A 171 -4.07 14.26 12.47
N LEU A 172 -4.81 15.36 12.29
CA LEU A 172 -4.24 16.68 12.03
C LEU A 172 -3.45 17.21 13.23
N ALA A 173 -3.96 17.03 14.44
CA ALA A 173 -3.23 17.34 15.67
C ALA A 173 -1.93 16.50 15.77
N GLY A 174 -1.98 15.22 15.39
CA GLY A 174 -0.81 14.36 15.25
C GLY A 174 0.23 14.92 14.28
N ALA A 175 -0.19 15.33 13.07
CA ALA A 175 0.71 15.96 12.10
C ALA A 175 1.34 17.26 12.63
N ILE A 176 0.56 18.09 13.32
CA ILE A 176 1.05 19.32 13.97
C ILE A 176 2.04 18.99 15.09
N SER A 177 1.79 17.93 15.86
CA SER A 177 2.69 17.51 16.94
C SER A 177 4.06 17.08 16.41
N TYR A 178 4.13 16.41 15.25
CA TYR A 178 5.39 16.09 14.58
C TYR A 178 6.14 17.33 14.11
N ALA A 179 5.41 18.31 13.57
CA ALA A 179 6.01 19.59 13.14
C ALA A 179 6.58 20.37 14.35
N ARG A 180 5.87 20.40 15.48
CA ARG A 180 6.36 21.07 16.71
C ARG A 180 7.62 20.42 17.30
N GLN A 181 7.80 19.13 17.10
CA GLN A 181 8.98 18.38 17.58
C GLN A 181 10.18 18.47 16.60
N GLY A 182 10.08 19.26 15.52
CA GLY A 182 11.15 19.40 14.53
C GLY A 182 11.17 18.30 13.47
N TYR A 183 10.25 17.33 13.51
CA TYR A 183 10.12 16.26 12.51
C TYR A 183 9.20 16.68 11.35
N ASN A 184 9.55 17.78 10.67
CA ASN A 184 8.76 18.35 9.56
C ASN A 184 8.50 17.32 8.45
N SER A 185 9.50 16.49 8.14
CA SER A 185 9.39 15.43 7.14
C SER A 185 8.32 14.40 7.47
N LEU A 186 8.25 13.95 8.73
CA LEU A 186 7.27 12.95 9.18
C LEU A 186 5.84 13.51 9.18
N SER A 187 5.68 14.81 9.49
CA SER A 187 4.39 15.49 9.41
C SER A 187 3.82 15.46 8.00
N VAL A 188 4.64 15.82 6.99
CA VAL A 188 4.23 15.81 5.58
C VAL A 188 3.93 14.38 5.10
N ILE A 189 4.75 13.40 5.49
CA ILE A 189 4.53 11.99 5.16
C ILE A 189 3.19 11.49 5.74
N LEU A 190 2.85 11.87 6.98
CA LEU A 190 1.59 11.49 7.61
C LEU A 190 0.39 12.06 6.83
N LEU A 191 0.46 13.33 6.42
CA LEU A 191 -0.58 13.98 5.61
C LEU A 191 -0.77 13.29 4.26
N PHE A 192 0.31 12.95 3.57
CA PHE A 192 0.24 12.16 2.33
C PHE A 192 -0.32 10.76 2.56
N GLY A 193 0.02 10.11 3.67
CA GLY A 193 -0.57 8.82 4.07
C GLY A 193 -2.08 8.92 4.24
N ILE A 194 -2.57 9.94 4.97
CA ILE A 194 -4.00 10.18 5.16
C ILE A 194 -4.69 10.41 3.82
N LEU A 195 -4.12 11.27 2.97
CA LEU A 195 -4.64 11.54 1.63
C LEU A 195 -4.71 10.27 0.78
N LEU A 196 -3.65 9.46 0.77
CA LEU A 196 -3.63 8.17 0.08
C LEU A 196 -4.70 7.21 0.61
N GLY A 197 -4.90 7.15 1.92
CA GLY A 197 -5.95 6.34 2.54
C GLY A 197 -7.36 6.77 2.08
N VAL A 198 -7.63 8.07 2.09
CA VAL A 198 -8.90 8.64 1.63
C VAL A 198 -9.15 8.36 0.15
N VAL A 199 -8.14 8.60 -0.69
CA VAL A 199 -8.19 8.32 -2.13
C VAL A 199 -8.39 6.82 -2.37
N SER A 200 -7.76 5.95 -1.58
CA SER A 200 -7.91 4.50 -1.69
C SER A 200 -9.34 4.05 -1.41
N GLN A 201 -9.94 4.54 -0.33
CA GLN A 201 -11.30 4.20 0.03
C GLN A 201 -12.33 4.70 -1.00
N ARG A 202 -12.13 5.91 -1.55
CA ARG A 202 -13.06 6.50 -2.53
C ARG A 202 -12.91 5.95 -3.94
N SER A 203 -11.68 5.72 -4.38
CA SER A 203 -11.41 5.32 -5.76
C SER A 203 -11.65 3.84 -6.03
N ARG A 204 -11.72 3.01 -4.97
CA ARG A 204 -11.89 1.54 -5.07
C ARG A 204 -10.88 0.90 -6.04
N VAL A 205 -9.71 1.51 -6.21
CA VAL A 205 -8.64 0.95 -7.04
C VAL A 205 -7.91 -0.08 -6.19
N CYS A 206 -7.90 -1.32 -6.65
CA CYS A 206 -7.23 -2.42 -5.99
C CYS A 206 -6.17 -2.99 -6.91
N PHE A 207 -4.90 -2.97 -6.49
CA PHE A 207 -3.79 -3.54 -7.25
C PHE A 207 -3.98 -5.04 -7.50
N VAL A 208 -4.50 -5.78 -6.52
CA VAL A 208 -4.81 -7.22 -6.68
C VAL A 208 -5.86 -7.44 -7.77
N ALA A 209 -6.92 -6.63 -7.77
CA ALA A 209 -7.97 -6.68 -8.80
C ALA A 209 -7.40 -6.35 -10.19
N ALA A 210 -6.46 -5.41 -10.29
CA ALA A 210 -5.84 -5.03 -11.57
C ALA A 210 -5.09 -6.20 -12.25
N PHE A 211 -4.48 -7.11 -11.49
CA PHE A 211 -3.84 -8.31 -12.02
C PHE A 211 -4.80 -9.51 -12.16
N ARG A 212 -5.78 -9.62 -11.27
CA ARG A 212 -6.70 -10.76 -11.21
C ARG A 212 -7.85 -10.67 -12.23
N ASP A 213 -8.50 -9.52 -12.31
CA ASP A 213 -9.77 -9.35 -13.02
C ASP A 213 -9.69 -9.55 -14.55
N PRO A 214 -8.56 -9.23 -15.23
CA PRO A 214 -8.37 -9.59 -16.64
C PRO A 214 -8.51 -11.10 -16.90
N PHE A 215 -7.99 -11.94 -16.01
CA PHE A 215 -8.05 -13.40 -16.15
C PHE A 215 -9.39 -13.99 -15.72
N LEU A 216 -10.06 -13.37 -14.73
CA LEU A 216 -11.31 -13.89 -14.18
C LEU A 216 -12.54 -13.44 -14.97
N THR A 217 -12.62 -12.15 -15.31
CA THR A 217 -13.85 -11.55 -15.86
C THR A 217 -13.69 -11.00 -17.27
N GLY A 218 -12.45 -10.93 -17.79
CA GLY A 218 -12.13 -10.24 -19.03
C GLY A 218 -12.28 -8.71 -18.97
N LYS A 219 -12.76 -8.15 -17.86
CA LYS A 219 -12.92 -6.70 -17.67
C LYS A 219 -11.64 -6.10 -17.11
N GLY A 220 -11.03 -5.19 -17.86
CA GLY A 220 -9.78 -4.51 -17.48
C GLY A 220 -9.97 -3.10 -16.91
N SER A 221 -11.07 -2.77 -16.24
CA SER A 221 -11.30 -1.39 -15.75
C SER A 221 -10.23 -0.95 -14.74
N HIS A 222 -9.92 -1.81 -13.77
CA HIS A 222 -8.87 -1.57 -12.77
C HIS A 222 -7.47 -1.57 -13.41
N THR A 223 -7.22 -2.47 -14.36
CA THR A 223 -5.95 -2.55 -15.10
C THR A 223 -5.70 -1.29 -15.93
N LYS A 224 -6.71 -0.80 -16.66
CA LYS A 224 -6.63 0.46 -17.43
C LYS A 224 -6.36 1.65 -16.51
N ALA A 225 -7.06 1.73 -15.39
CA ALA A 225 -6.84 2.79 -14.40
C ALA A 225 -5.41 2.74 -13.84
N MET A 226 -4.90 1.55 -13.52
CA MET A 226 -3.54 1.37 -13.02
C MET A 226 -2.48 1.75 -14.06
N LEU A 227 -2.66 1.34 -15.32
CA LEU A 227 -1.76 1.68 -16.42
C LEU A 227 -1.70 3.19 -16.65
N LEU A 228 -2.84 3.88 -16.65
CA LEU A 228 -2.88 5.35 -16.75
C LEU A 228 -2.14 6.02 -15.58
N GLY A 229 -2.33 5.51 -14.35
CA GLY A 229 -1.60 5.99 -13.18
C GLY A 229 -0.09 5.78 -13.31
N LEU A 230 0.32 4.63 -13.85
CA LEU A 230 1.72 4.27 -14.06
C LEU A 230 2.38 5.17 -15.12
N VAL A 231 1.70 5.46 -16.24
CA VAL A 231 2.20 6.38 -17.27
C VAL A 231 2.39 7.78 -16.70
N VAL A 232 1.42 8.31 -15.96
CA VAL A 232 1.53 9.64 -15.33
C VAL A 232 2.66 9.66 -14.29
N SER A 233 2.77 8.61 -13.49
CA SER A 233 3.85 8.45 -12.50
C SER A 233 5.22 8.39 -13.16
N MET A 234 5.34 7.66 -14.27
CA MET A 234 6.58 7.52 -15.05
C MET A 234 7.01 8.85 -15.66
N ILE A 235 6.09 9.59 -16.29
CA ILE A 235 6.37 10.92 -16.84
C ILE A 235 6.76 11.89 -15.71
N GLY A 236 6.01 11.90 -14.61
CA GLY A 236 6.28 12.78 -13.48
C GLY A 236 7.63 12.52 -12.82
N ILE A 237 7.96 11.25 -12.55
CA ILE A 237 9.27 10.88 -11.97
C ILE A 237 10.40 11.14 -12.96
N ALA A 238 10.20 10.92 -14.27
CA ALA A 238 11.20 11.23 -15.29
C ALA A 238 11.50 12.74 -15.33
N LEU A 239 10.47 13.59 -15.27
CA LEU A 239 10.64 15.05 -15.19
C LEU A 239 11.35 15.48 -13.91
N VAL A 240 10.95 14.93 -12.76
CA VAL A 240 11.61 15.23 -11.48
C VAL A 240 13.08 14.83 -11.52
N LYS A 241 13.41 13.64 -12.05
CA LYS A 241 14.80 13.22 -12.25
C LYS A 241 15.55 14.19 -13.16
N TYR A 242 14.98 14.54 -14.30
CA TYR A 242 15.60 15.46 -15.26
C TYR A 242 15.94 16.83 -14.64
N VAL A 243 15.00 17.43 -13.88
CA VAL A 243 15.21 18.72 -13.21
C VAL A 243 16.19 18.60 -12.02
N ALA A 244 16.16 17.49 -11.30
CA ALA A 244 17.07 17.23 -10.17
C ALA A 244 18.53 17.04 -10.62
N PHE A 245 18.75 16.38 -11.77
CA PHE A 245 20.08 16.23 -12.38
C PHE A 245 20.76 17.58 -12.67
N ASP A 246 19.99 18.65 -12.87
CA ASP A 246 20.50 19.97 -13.20
C ASP A 246 20.84 20.83 -11.96
N ASN A 247 20.37 20.47 -10.75
CA ASN A 247 20.37 21.41 -9.60
C ASN A 247 20.93 20.89 -8.26
N LEU A 248 21.12 19.59 -8.01
CA LEU A 248 21.51 19.07 -6.67
C LEU A 248 22.39 17.81 -6.70
N ASP A 249 23.28 17.70 -5.70
CA ASP A 249 24.21 16.57 -5.45
C ASP A 249 23.59 15.18 -5.71
N ASP A 250 24.34 14.36 -6.46
CA ASP A 250 24.03 13.00 -6.92
C ASP A 250 23.41 12.06 -5.85
N THR A 251 23.67 12.30 -4.57
CA THR A 251 23.34 11.37 -3.47
C THR A 251 21.84 11.18 -3.21
N VAL A 252 20.97 12.18 -3.44
CA VAL A 252 19.51 12.06 -3.16
C VAL A 252 18.79 11.29 -4.27
N VAL A 253 19.24 11.43 -5.52
CA VAL A 253 18.62 10.79 -6.70
C VAL A 253 18.99 9.31 -6.80
N TYR A 254 20.23 8.94 -6.45
CA TYR A 254 20.68 7.53 -6.48
C TYR A 254 20.28 6.71 -5.23
N ALA A 255 19.85 7.35 -4.13
CA ALA A 255 19.53 6.64 -2.89
C ALA A 255 18.31 5.70 -3.00
N PHE A 256 17.33 6.02 -3.84
CA PHE A 256 16.04 5.31 -3.87
C PHE A 256 15.79 4.46 -5.12
N VAL A 257 16.52 4.69 -6.22
CA VAL A 257 16.43 3.86 -7.42
C VAL A 257 17.77 3.16 -7.60
N ARG A 258 17.98 2.10 -6.81
CA ARG A 258 19.15 1.25 -7.03
C ARG A 258 18.99 0.53 -8.38
N PRO A 259 19.98 0.59 -9.28
CA PRO A 259 19.99 -0.18 -10.51
C PRO A 259 20.33 -1.64 -10.15
N THR A 260 19.41 -2.32 -9.48
CA THR A 260 19.67 -3.65 -8.95
C THR A 260 18.74 -4.65 -9.61
N PHE A 261 19.37 -5.62 -10.28
CA PHE A 261 18.72 -6.77 -10.87
C PHE A 261 19.01 -7.99 -10.01
N TRP A 262 17.97 -8.77 -9.69
CA TRP A 262 18.10 -10.09 -9.08
C TRP A 262 18.88 -10.04 -7.74
N LEU A 263 20.00 -10.77 -7.63
CA LEU A 263 20.89 -10.79 -6.46
C LEU A 263 21.44 -9.42 -6.04
N GLY A 264 21.50 -8.44 -6.94
CA GLY A 264 21.95 -7.09 -6.58
C GLY A 264 20.96 -6.32 -5.71
N SER A 265 19.71 -6.78 -5.59
CA SER A 265 18.65 -6.13 -4.79
C SER A 265 18.50 -6.71 -3.38
N LEU A 266 19.22 -7.80 -3.07
CA LEU A 266 19.19 -8.50 -1.78
C LEU A 266 20.00 -7.81 -0.68
#